data_AF-A0AAE9ZA63-F1
#
_entry.id   AF-A0AAE9ZA63-F1
#
_cell.length_a   1.000
_cell.length_b   1.000
_cell.length_c   1.000
_cell.angle_alpha   90.00
_cell.angle_beta   90.00
_cell.angle_gamma   90.00
#
_symmetry.space_group_name_H-M   'P 1'
#
loop_
_entity.id
_entity.type
_entity.pdbx_description
1 polymer ?
#
loop_
_entity_poly.entity_id
_entity_poly.type
_entity_poly.pdbx_seq_one_letter_code
_entity_poly.pdbx_strand_id
1 'polypeptide(L)'
;MKKMTLLGIILSSFFTQTVMAENIYLSMNNMTNSQDALILEMMTMTGPIDNITGESALFSTKNHNAIILDSDMLIKDIESLSKGSFAHANSIIITGSAENNVLVSQHLLGYSNQGDYLIIKGINSDSGIELIHFDKNDSVSLQGTAKSLIKAAVINSPKK
;
A
#
# COMPACT_ATOMS: atom_id res chain seq x y z
N MET A 1 -74.64 -17.90 -14.18
CA MET A 1 -73.62 -18.14 -13.12
C MET A 1 -72.25 -17.76 -13.69
N LYS A 2 -71.61 -16.76 -13.10
CA LYS A 2 -70.31 -16.22 -13.50
C LYS A 2 -69.20 -17.21 -13.15
N LYS A 3 -68.25 -17.48 -14.07
CA LYS A 3 -66.97 -18.12 -13.73
C LYS A 3 -65.87 -17.12 -14.03
N MET A 4 -65.24 -16.66 -12.96
CA MET A 4 -64.15 -15.69 -12.96
C MET A 4 -62.92 -16.35 -13.57
N THR A 5 -62.38 -15.75 -14.64
CA THR A 5 -61.09 -16.14 -15.19
C THR A 5 -60.01 -15.50 -14.33
N LEU A 6 -59.15 -16.36 -13.78
CA LEU A 6 -58.08 -16.06 -12.86
C LEU A 6 -57.05 -15.12 -13.52
N LEU A 7 -56.87 -13.92 -12.96
CA LEU A 7 -55.86 -12.97 -13.38
C LEU A 7 -54.49 -13.48 -12.90
N GLY A 8 -53.69 -14.04 -13.81
CA GLY A 8 -52.31 -14.47 -13.51
C GLY A 8 -51.41 -13.26 -13.29
N ILE A 9 -51.08 -12.97 -12.04
CA ILE A 9 -50.09 -11.97 -11.67
C ILE A 9 -48.71 -12.55 -11.98
N ILE A 10 -48.06 -12.04 -13.03
CA ILE A 10 -46.64 -12.30 -13.29
C ILE A 10 -45.86 -11.54 -12.22
N LEU A 11 -45.38 -12.25 -11.20
CA LEU A 11 -44.40 -11.70 -10.25
C LEU A 11 -43.09 -11.46 -11.01
N SER A 12 -42.86 -10.23 -11.46
CA SER A 12 -41.55 -9.77 -11.89
C SER A 12 -40.62 -9.73 -10.68
N SER A 13 -39.83 -10.78 -10.50
CA SER A 13 -38.78 -10.83 -9.49
C SER A 13 -37.70 -9.82 -9.86
N PHE A 14 -37.69 -8.67 -9.21
CA PHE A 14 -36.55 -7.76 -9.23
C PHE A 14 -35.39 -8.45 -8.50
N PHE A 15 -34.48 -9.09 -9.25
CA PHE A 15 -33.18 -9.48 -8.71
C PHE A 15 -32.35 -8.21 -8.54
N THR A 16 -32.42 -7.60 -7.35
CA THR A 16 -31.43 -6.61 -6.95
C THR A 16 -30.12 -7.35 -6.75
N GLN A 17 -29.20 -7.28 -7.71
CA GLN A 17 -27.82 -7.64 -7.45
C GLN A 17 -27.24 -6.56 -6.51
N THR A 18 -27.31 -6.80 -5.21
CA THR A 18 -26.50 -6.03 -4.25
C THR A 18 -25.05 -6.42 -4.51
N VAL A 19 -24.31 -5.60 -5.25
CA VAL A 19 -22.85 -5.66 -5.27
C VAL A 19 -22.40 -5.27 -3.86
N MET A 20 -22.10 -6.26 -3.02
CA MET A 20 -21.44 -6.08 -1.74
C MET A 20 -19.98 -5.77 -2.04
N ALA A 21 -19.65 -4.52 -2.36
CA ALA A 21 -18.27 -4.07 -2.43
C ALA A 21 -17.76 -3.86 -1.01
N GLU A 22 -16.81 -4.67 -0.55
CA GLU A 22 -16.08 -4.41 0.69
C GLU A 22 -15.15 -3.21 0.48
N ASN A 23 -15.18 -2.27 1.43
CA ASN A 23 -14.28 -1.12 1.38
C ASN A 23 -12.85 -1.57 1.66
N ILE A 24 -11.94 -1.25 0.74
CA ILE A 24 -10.51 -1.55 0.85
C ILE A 24 -9.74 -0.27 1.13
N TYR A 25 -8.87 -0.32 2.14
CA TYR A 25 -8.13 0.84 2.64
C TYR A 25 -6.61 0.68 2.46
N LEU A 26 -5.96 1.76 2.00
CA LEU A 26 -4.51 1.91 2.03
C LEU A 26 -4.16 2.94 3.11
N SER A 27 -3.54 2.46 4.18
CA SER A 27 -2.97 3.30 5.23
C SER A 27 -1.48 3.48 4.96
N MET A 28 -1.00 4.72 4.96
CA MET A 28 0.40 5.10 4.85
C MET A 28 0.78 5.82 6.15
N ASN A 29 1.90 5.44 6.76
CA ASN A 29 2.40 6.12 7.95
C ASN A 29 3.83 6.61 7.72
N ASN A 30 4.02 7.93 7.67
CA ASN A 30 5.33 8.57 7.68
C ASN A 30 5.90 8.52 9.10
N MET A 31 6.57 7.43 9.44
CA MET A 31 7.08 7.18 10.80
C MET A 31 8.23 8.14 11.16
N THR A 32 8.89 8.70 10.16
CA THR A 32 10.01 9.64 10.31
C THR A 32 9.59 11.09 10.47
N ASN A 33 8.31 11.42 10.27
CA ASN A 33 7.82 12.80 10.18
C ASN A 33 8.57 13.66 9.15
N SER A 34 9.08 13.02 8.09
CA SER A 34 9.86 13.70 7.05
C SER A 34 9.03 14.68 6.25
N GLN A 35 9.68 15.76 5.80
CA GLN A 35 9.13 16.76 4.88
C GLN A 35 9.64 16.56 3.44
N ASP A 36 10.29 15.43 3.16
CA ASP A 36 10.72 15.10 1.80
C ASP A 36 9.51 15.08 0.84
N ALA A 37 9.70 15.67 -0.34
CA ALA A 37 8.61 15.88 -1.29
C ALA A 37 8.00 14.55 -1.77
N LEU A 38 8.81 13.50 -1.94
CA LEU A 38 8.32 12.19 -2.36
C LEU A 38 7.51 11.54 -1.24
N ILE A 39 7.94 11.67 0.01
CA ILE A 39 7.19 11.18 1.17
C ILE A 39 5.86 11.92 1.30
N LEU A 40 5.86 13.25 1.21
CA LEU A 40 4.64 14.04 1.24
C LEU A 40 3.68 13.65 0.10
N GLU A 41 4.19 13.46 -1.11
CA GLU A 41 3.39 13.00 -2.27
C GLU A 41 2.85 11.58 -2.08
N MET A 42 3.56 10.67 -1.41
CA MET A 42 3.01 9.36 -1.05
C MET A 42 1.92 9.47 0.03
N MET A 43 2.06 10.41 0.98
CA MET A 43 1.06 10.64 2.02
C MET A 43 -0.23 11.27 1.46
N THR A 44 -0.19 12.03 0.36
CA THR A 44 -1.42 12.50 -0.32
C THR A 44 -2.15 11.38 -1.05
N MET A 45 -1.45 10.27 -1.34
CA MET A 45 -2.00 9.03 -1.91
C MET A 45 -2.48 8.04 -0.84
N THR A 46 -2.52 8.45 0.42
CA THR A 46 -3.22 7.67 1.46
C THR A 46 -4.71 7.73 1.21
N GLY A 47 -5.43 6.62 1.35
CA GLY A 47 -6.85 6.59 1.03
C GLY A 47 -7.68 5.75 1.99
N PRO A 48 -8.83 6.28 2.40
CA PRO A 48 -10.08 5.53 2.33
C PRO A 48 -11.05 6.31 1.45
N ILE A 49 -11.55 5.78 0.31
CA ILE A 49 -12.41 6.65 -0.51
C ILE A 49 -13.65 6.03 -1.16
N ASP A 50 -14.75 6.64 -0.69
CA ASP A 50 -16.06 6.99 -1.23
C ASP A 50 -16.95 5.91 -1.90
N ASN A 51 -18.11 5.68 -1.28
CA ASN A 51 -19.14 4.72 -1.68
C ASN A 51 -20.05 5.21 -2.84
N ILE A 52 -19.85 6.42 -3.37
CA ILE A 52 -20.74 7.06 -4.36
C ILE A 52 -19.95 7.80 -5.47
N THR A 53 -18.77 8.38 -5.18
CA THR A 53 -18.13 9.38 -6.07
C THR A 53 -16.85 9.00 -6.83
N GLY A 54 -16.10 7.96 -6.44
CA GLY A 54 -15.27 7.23 -7.41
C GLY A 54 -13.73 7.40 -7.46
N GLU A 55 -13.05 8.04 -6.51
CA GLU A 55 -11.57 7.92 -6.35
C GLU A 55 -11.19 8.35 -4.93
N SER A 56 -10.25 7.79 -4.15
CA SER A 56 -9.21 6.75 -4.25
C SER A 56 -9.23 5.72 -3.09
N ALA A 57 -9.74 4.52 -3.35
CA ALA A 57 -9.34 3.29 -2.65
C ALA A 57 -8.07 2.78 -3.35
N LEU A 58 -6.88 3.26 -2.96
CA LEU A 58 -5.72 3.08 -3.82
C LEU A 58 -5.21 1.65 -3.86
N PHE A 59 -5.22 1.09 -5.09
CA PHE A 59 -4.50 -0.07 -5.65
C PHE A 59 -4.54 -1.40 -4.92
N SER A 60 -5.13 -1.43 -3.74
CA SER A 60 -5.12 -2.62 -2.92
C SER A 60 -6.37 -3.44 -3.19
N THR A 61 -6.19 -4.74 -3.32
CA THR A 61 -7.28 -5.71 -3.40
C THR A 61 -7.75 -6.17 -2.01
N LYS A 62 -7.15 -5.62 -0.94
CA LYS A 62 -7.41 -5.91 0.48
C LYS A 62 -6.89 -4.77 1.36
N ASN A 63 -7.29 -4.66 2.62
CA ASN A 63 -6.69 -3.66 3.51
C ASN A 63 -5.16 -3.81 3.57
N HIS A 64 -4.44 -2.70 3.45
CA HIS A 64 -2.99 -2.67 3.41
C HIS A 64 -2.46 -1.48 4.21
N ASN A 65 -1.54 -1.76 5.13
CA ASN A 65 -0.86 -0.77 5.95
C ASN A 65 0.61 -0.72 5.53
N ALA A 66 1.04 0.38 4.96
CA ALA A 66 2.41 0.63 4.57
C ALA A 66 3.04 1.69 5.49
N ILE A 67 4.28 1.46 5.89
CA ILE A 67 5.09 2.43 6.62
C ILE A 67 6.09 3.06 5.65
N ILE A 68 6.29 4.36 5.74
CA ILE A 68 7.30 5.10 4.97
C ILE A 68 8.40 5.55 5.93
N LEU A 69 9.64 5.29 5.56
CA LEU A 69 10.84 5.63 6.29
C LEU A 69 11.74 6.53 5.44
N ASP A 70 12.06 7.71 5.96
CA ASP A 70 13.17 8.52 5.48
C ASP A 70 14.49 8.04 6.12
N SER A 71 15.33 7.37 5.35
CA SER A 71 16.60 6.84 5.83
C SER A 71 17.60 7.92 6.25
N ASP A 72 17.53 9.10 5.64
CA ASP A 72 18.42 10.22 5.97
C ASP A 72 18.09 10.81 7.35
N MET A 73 16.83 10.71 7.77
CA MET A 73 16.42 11.06 9.14
C MET A 73 16.79 9.99 10.16
N LEU A 74 16.72 8.72 9.77
CA LEU A 74 16.91 7.58 10.66
C LEU A 74 18.36 7.28 10.98
N ILE A 75 19.30 7.64 10.10
CA ILE A 75 20.70 7.23 10.27
C ILE A 75 21.33 7.74 11.58
N LYS A 76 20.80 8.83 12.13
CA LYS A 76 21.28 9.43 13.38
C LYS A 76 20.91 8.63 14.63
N ASP A 77 19.87 7.79 14.55
CA ASP A 77 19.34 7.03 15.67
C ASP A 77 18.77 5.68 15.19
N ILE A 78 19.50 5.00 14.31
CA ILE A 78 19.04 3.77 13.67
C ILE A 78 18.78 2.64 14.69
N GLU A 79 19.49 2.65 15.82
CA GLU A 79 19.35 1.66 16.90
C GLU A 79 17.98 1.71 17.59
N SER A 80 17.28 2.84 17.56
CA SER A 80 15.93 2.96 18.13
C SER A 80 14.86 2.29 17.25
N LEU A 81 15.19 1.92 16.00
CA LEU A 81 14.31 1.16 15.12
C LEU A 81 14.30 -0.31 15.53
N SER A 82 13.23 -0.71 16.22
CA SER A 82 12.96 -2.10 16.53
C SER A 82 12.06 -2.74 15.46
N LYS A 83 12.29 -4.03 15.14
CA LYS A 83 11.38 -4.78 14.24
C LYS A 83 9.94 -4.81 14.78
N GLY A 84 9.77 -4.77 16.10
CA GLY A 84 8.47 -4.72 16.77
C GLY A 84 7.64 -3.48 16.42
N SER A 85 8.29 -2.36 16.07
CA SER A 85 7.63 -1.13 15.65
C SER A 85 6.85 -1.29 14.33
N PHE A 86 7.11 -2.36 13.57
CA PHE A 86 6.50 -2.64 12.26
C PHE A 86 5.54 -3.84 12.27
N ALA A 87 5.20 -4.39 13.44
CA ALA A 87 4.37 -5.59 13.58
C ALA A 87 2.93 -5.44 13.02
N HIS A 88 2.50 -4.25 12.64
CA HIS A 88 1.21 -3.99 11.99
C HIS A 88 1.34 -3.59 10.51
N ALA A 89 2.56 -3.52 9.97
CA ALA A 89 2.82 -3.14 8.59
C ALA A 89 2.80 -4.34 7.65
N ASN A 90 2.07 -4.22 6.55
CA ASN A 90 2.14 -5.16 5.44
C ASN A 90 3.40 -4.93 4.59
N SER A 91 3.87 -3.68 4.52
CA SER A 91 5.08 -3.28 3.81
C SER A 91 5.77 -2.07 4.46
N ILE A 92 7.07 -1.93 4.24
CA ILE A 92 7.84 -0.72 4.55
C ILE A 92 8.43 -0.20 3.24
N ILE A 93 8.26 1.09 2.97
CA ILE A 93 8.92 1.82 1.88
C ILE A 93 10.05 2.65 2.53
N ILE A 94 11.26 2.53 2.01
CA ILE A 94 12.43 3.27 2.47
C ILE A 94 12.89 4.19 1.34
N THR A 95 13.00 5.48 1.64
CA THR A 95 13.48 6.52 0.73
C THR A 95 14.58 7.34 1.41
N GLY A 96 15.33 8.12 0.65
CA GLY A 96 16.47 8.92 1.13
C GLY A 96 17.69 8.68 0.24
N SER A 97 18.90 8.88 0.76
CA SER A 97 20.11 8.51 0.04
C SER A 97 20.28 6.99 -0.06
N ALA A 98 20.81 6.51 -1.19
CA ALA A 98 21.01 5.08 -1.42
C ALA A 98 21.92 4.43 -0.35
N GLU A 99 22.92 5.16 0.15
CA GLU A 99 23.80 4.70 1.23
C GLU A 99 23.01 4.49 2.54
N ASN A 100 22.17 5.45 2.94
CA ASN A 100 21.38 5.33 4.15
C ASN A 100 20.26 4.27 4.02
N ASN A 101 19.68 4.12 2.82
CA ASN A 101 18.70 3.05 2.55
C ASN A 101 19.29 1.66 2.79
N VAL A 102 20.55 1.43 2.38
CA VAL A 102 21.27 0.18 2.62
C VAL A 102 21.43 -0.07 4.11
N LEU A 103 21.81 0.94 4.88
CA LEU A 103 22.03 0.81 6.32
C LEU A 103 20.72 0.52 7.07
N VAL A 104 19.65 1.26 6.77
CA VAL A 104 18.32 1.04 7.35
C VAL A 104 17.78 -0.35 7.01
N SER A 105 17.84 -0.78 5.74
CA SER A 105 17.37 -2.11 5.36
C SER A 105 18.20 -3.23 6.00
N GLN A 106 19.52 -3.07 6.08
CA GLN A 106 20.41 -4.03 6.73
C GLN A 106 20.11 -4.15 8.22
N HIS A 107 19.83 -3.04 8.91
CA HIS A 107 19.42 -3.06 10.31
C HIS A 107 18.07 -3.78 10.52
N LEU A 108 17.10 -3.51 9.64
CA LEU A 108 15.75 -4.10 9.74
C LEU A 108 15.72 -5.59 9.36
N LEU A 109 16.51 -6.02 8.39
CA LEU A 109 16.41 -7.37 7.80
C LEU A 109 17.62 -8.26 8.04
N GLY A 110 18.78 -7.69 8.38
CA GLY A 110 20.06 -8.40 8.44
C GLY A 110 20.74 -8.55 7.07
N TYR A 111 20.11 -8.08 6.00
CA TYR A 111 20.64 -8.05 4.63
C TYR A 111 20.06 -6.85 3.89
N SER A 112 20.75 -6.39 2.85
CA SER A 112 20.38 -5.19 2.10
C SER A 112 20.76 -5.30 0.63
N ASN A 113 20.20 -4.39 -0.17
CA ASN A 113 20.59 -4.15 -1.55
C ASN A 113 20.72 -2.63 -1.73
N GLN A 114 21.67 -2.21 -2.57
CA GLN A 114 21.84 -0.81 -2.91
C GLN A 114 20.74 -0.38 -3.89
N GLY A 115 20.00 0.65 -3.52
CA GLY A 115 18.93 1.20 -4.34
C GLY A 115 18.49 2.57 -3.83
N ASP A 116 18.05 3.41 -4.76
CA ASP A 116 17.55 4.75 -4.45
C ASP A 116 16.23 4.70 -3.67
N TYR A 117 15.45 3.65 -3.90
CA TYR A 117 14.27 3.32 -3.11
C TYR A 117 14.22 1.81 -2.83
N LEU A 118 13.81 1.45 -1.61
CA LEU A 118 13.65 0.06 -1.21
C LEU A 118 12.23 -0.18 -0.69
N ILE A 119 11.71 -1.39 -0.94
CA ILE A 119 10.42 -1.82 -0.40
C ILE A 119 10.59 -3.20 0.23
N ILE A 120 10.22 -3.29 1.51
CA ILE A 120 10.17 -4.52 2.28
C ILE A 120 8.72 -4.97 2.35
N LYS A 121 8.42 -6.21 2.00
CA LYS A 121 7.07 -6.81 2.06
C LYS A 121 7.09 -8.10 2.86
N GLY A 122 5.90 -8.51 3.30
CA GLY A 122 5.74 -9.79 3.99
C GLY A 122 6.23 -9.78 5.43
N ILE A 123 6.38 -8.60 6.05
CA ILE A 123 6.85 -8.43 7.44
C ILE A 123 5.97 -9.22 8.43
N ASN A 124 4.68 -9.32 8.13
CA ASN A 124 3.69 -10.07 8.92
C ASN A 124 3.14 -11.30 8.18
N SER A 125 3.89 -11.88 7.23
CA SER A 125 3.41 -12.99 6.40
C SER A 125 4.29 -14.23 6.57
N ASP A 126 3.65 -15.39 6.70
CA ASP A 126 4.33 -16.70 6.70
C ASP A 126 5.00 -17.03 5.36
N SER A 127 4.71 -16.25 4.32
CA SER A 127 5.29 -16.42 2.97
C SER A 127 6.74 -15.94 2.84
N GLY A 128 7.34 -15.40 3.90
CA GLY A 128 8.69 -14.83 3.88
C GLY A 128 8.74 -13.35 3.50
N ILE A 129 9.91 -12.75 3.74
CA ILE A 129 10.19 -11.33 3.49
C ILE A 129 10.70 -11.16 2.06
N GLU A 130 10.13 -10.18 1.34
CA GLU A 130 10.58 -9.78 0.01
C GLU A 130 11.20 -8.37 0.08
N LEU A 131 12.40 -8.19 -0.47
CA LEU A 131 13.05 -6.90 -0.64
C LEU A 131 13.07 -6.54 -2.13
N ILE A 132 12.40 -5.45 -2.50
CA ILE A 132 12.34 -4.91 -3.86
C ILE A 132 13.16 -3.63 -3.90
N HIS A 133 13.98 -3.48 -4.93
CA HIS A 133 14.80 -2.28 -5.16
C HIS A 133 14.31 -1.52 -6.39
N PHE A 134 14.48 -0.20 -6.34
CA PHE A 134 14.20 0.71 -7.46
C PHE A 134 15.35 1.69 -7.59
N ASP A 135 15.78 1.90 -8.84
CA ASP A 135 16.71 2.96 -9.19
C ASP A 135 15.91 4.22 -9.55
N LYS A 136 16.46 5.37 -9.20
CA LYS A 136 15.86 6.66 -9.53
C LYS A 136 15.90 6.88 -11.04
N ASN A 137 14.74 7.22 -11.59
CA ASN A 137 14.60 7.62 -12.97
C ASN A 137 14.19 9.09 -13.03
N ASP A 138 15.13 9.97 -13.37
CA ASP A 138 14.90 11.42 -13.45
C ASP A 138 13.91 11.83 -14.56
N SER A 139 13.53 10.90 -15.45
CA SER A 139 12.49 11.14 -16.46
C SER A 139 11.07 10.87 -15.94
N VAL A 140 10.94 10.29 -14.74
CA VAL A 140 9.64 10.03 -14.10
C VAL A 140 9.31 11.17 -13.15
N SER A 141 8.08 11.67 -13.21
CA SER A 141 7.63 12.72 -12.29
C SER A 141 7.59 12.21 -10.85
N LEU A 142 7.67 13.12 -9.88
CA LEU A 142 7.52 12.81 -8.45
C LEU A 142 6.29 11.94 -8.17
N GLN A 143 5.14 12.34 -8.73
CA GLN A 143 3.89 11.59 -8.64
C GLN A 143 4.00 10.19 -9.27
N GLY A 144 4.68 10.07 -10.42
CA GLY A 144 4.90 8.78 -11.08
C GLY A 144 5.75 7.84 -10.24
N THR A 145 6.78 8.37 -9.58
CA THR A 145 7.63 7.63 -8.64
C THR A 145 6.83 7.19 -7.43
N ALA A 146 6.09 8.10 -6.78
CA ALA A 146 5.22 7.78 -5.64
C ALA A 146 4.20 6.69 -5.98
N LYS A 147 3.50 6.80 -7.12
CA LYS A 147 2.55 5.78 -7.60
C LYS A 147 3.22 4.42 -7.81
N SER A 148 4.43 4.41 -8.37
CA SER A 148 5.16 3.16 -8.64
C SER A 148 5.58 2.46 -7.35
N LEU A 149 6.10 3.22 -6.38
CA LEU A 149 6.50 2.69 -5.07
C LEU A 149 5.29 2.15 -4.29
N ILE A 150 4.21 2.91 -4.22
CA ILE A 150 2.97 2.46 -3.56
C ILE A 150 2.43 1.20 -4.23
N LYS A 151 2.37 1.17 -5.55
CA LYS A 151 1.88 0.00 -6.30
C LYS A 151 2.70 -1.25 -5.99
N ALA A 152 4.02 -1.14 -5.94
CA ALA A 152 4.90 -2.25 -5.63
C ALA A 152 4.80 -2.72 -4.16
N ALA A 153 4.56 -1.78 -3.23
CA ALA A 153 4.32 -2.07 -1.82
C ALA A 153 3.01 -2.85 -1.59
N VAL A 154 1.98 -2.53 -2.39
CA VAL A 154 0.62 -3.06 -2.23
C VAL A 154 0.36 -4.35 -3.01
N ILE A 155 0.81 -4.42 -4.27
CA ILE A 155 0.51 -5.56 -5.14
C ILE A 155 1.49 -6.70 -4.84
N ASN A 156 0.98 -7.89 -4.53
CA ASN A 156 1.81 -9.09 -4.41
C ASN A 156 2.53 -9.37 -5.73
N SER A 157 3.85 -9.60 -5.66
CA SER A 157 4.58 -10.13 -6.80
C SER A 157 3.98 -11.50 -7.16
N PRO A 158 3.68 -11.78 -8.45
CA PRO A 158 3.22 -13.10 -8.83
C PRO A 158 4.28 -14.13 -8.42
N LYS A 159 3.86 -15.14 -7.66
CA LYS A 159 4.74 -16.27 -7.32
C LYS A 159 5.19 -16.91 -8.64
N LYS A 160 6.49 -16.88 -8.90
CA LYS A 160 7.11 -17.63 -10.00
C LYS A 160 7.15 -19.12 -9.66
#